data_AF-A0A2V9BAM2-F1
#
_entry.id   AF-A0A2V9BAM2-F1
#
_cell.length_a   1.000
_cell.length_b   1.000
_cell.length_c   1.000
_cell.angle_alpha   90.00
_cell.angle_beta   90.00
_cell.angle_gamma   90.00
#
_symmetry.space_group_name_H-M   'P 1'
#
loop_
_entity.id
_entity.type
_entity.pdbx_description
1 polymer ?
#
loop_
_entity_poly.entity_id
_entity_poly.type
_entity_poly.pdbx_seq_one_letter_code
_entity_poly.pdbx_strand_id
1 'polypeptide(L)'
;MLFTLMLKVGVASSFAALLVRWTAFRNVLFTENRDPDQKLKLMLSMAPPLLVGITLRLVGYPYRFADLSLEGAFLLGLLGGRVVGPLGGAIVTLPALLAHEWLAMPAASAAGLLGGLIRQAIPNKEDIWNFGPFT
;
A
#
# COMPACT_ATOMS: atom_id res chain seq x y z
N MET A 1 -2.97 -8.92 -22.13
CA MET A 1 -2.31 -8.08 -21.11
C MET A 1 -3.20 -6.98 -20.56
N LEU A 2 -3.92 -6.22 -21.39
CA LEU A 2 -4.88 -5.20 -20.91
C LEU A 2 -5.90 -5.75 -19.89
N PHE A 3 -6.49 -6.91 -20.19
CA PHE A 3 -7.43 -7.59 -19.28
C PHE A 3 -6.86 -7.81 -17.86
N THR A 4 -5.61 -8.24 -17.75
CA THR A 4 -4.92 -8.45 -16.46
C THR A 4 -4.74 -7.15 -15.69
N LEU A 5 -4.43 -6.04 -16.39
CA LEU A 5 -4.32 -4.72 -15.77
C LEU A 5 -5.68 -4.21 -15.29
N MET A 6 -6.74 -4.41 -16.08
CA MET A 6 -8.11 -4.06 -15.66
C MET A 6 -8.52 -4.82 -14.41
N LEU A 7 -8.21 -6.13 -14.33
CA LEU A 7 -8.44 -6.92 -13.12
C LEU A 7 -7.64 -6.39 -11.92
N LYS A 8 -6.37 -6.03 -12.12
CA LYS A 8 -5.52 -5.46 -11.05
C LYS A 8 -6.09 -4.15 -10.50
N VAL A 9 -6.52 -3.24 -11.38
CA VAL A 9 -7.20 -2.00 -10.98
C VAL A 9 -8.53 -2.30 -10.28
N GLY A 10 -9.28 -3.32 -10.74
CA GLY A 10 -10.51 -3.79 -10.09
C GLY A 10 -10.30 -4.32 -8.66
N VAL A 11 -9.20 -5.04 -8.41
CA VAL A 11 -8.83 -5.48 -7.06
C VAL A 11 -8.44 -4.27 -6.21
N ALA A 12 -7.63 -3.35 -6.76
CA ALA A 12 -7.22 -2.14 -6.06
C ALA A 12 -8.43 -1.28 -5.66
N SER A 13 -9.40 -1.10 -6.55
CA SER A 13 -10.61 -0.33 -6.28
C SER A 13 -11.53 -1.03 -5.28
N SER A 14 -11.63 -2.36 -5.34
CA SER A 14 -12.39 -3.15 -4.36
C SER A 14 -11.81 -3.02 -2.96
N PHE A 15 -10.48 -3.11 -2.82
CA PHE A 15 -9.81 -2.89 -1.55
C PHE A 15 -9.99 -1.45 -1.05
N ALA A 16 -9.86 -0.45 -1.93
CA ALA A 16 -10.12 0.94 -1.57
C ALA A 16 -11.57 1.14 -1.06
N ALA A 17 -12.56 0.56 -1.75
CA ALA A 17 -13.96 0.63 -1.36
C ALA A 17 -14.24 -0.05 0.00
N LEU A 18 -13.55 -1.15 0.30
CA LEU A 18 -13.64 -1.81 1.62
C LEU A 18 -12.97 -0.98 2.72
N LEU A 19 -11.78 -0.44 2.46
CA LEU A 19 -11.02 0.35 3.43
C LEU A 19 -11.73 1.64 3.82
N VAL A 20 -12.33 2.35 2.86
CA VAL A 20 -13.07 3.61 3.10
C VAL A 20 -14.31 3.39 3.98
N ARG A 21 -14.90 2.18 3.98
CA ARG A 21 -16.03 1.85 4.87
C ARG A 21 -15.62 1.78 6.35
N TRP A 22 -14.34 1.61 6.65
CA TRP A 22 -13.85 1.62 8.01
C TRP A 22 -13.63 3.04 8.51
N THR A 23 -14.43 3.45 9.50
CA THR A 23 -14.36 4.78 10.13
C THR A 23 -12.99 5.08 10.73
N ALA A 24 -12.34 4.08 11.33
CA ALA A 24 -10.99 4.21 11.86
C ALA A 24 -9.96 4.56 10.77
N PHE A 25 -10.02 3.88 9.63
CA PHE A 25 -9.13 4.15 8.50
C PHE A 25 -9.37 5.55 7.93
N ARG A 26 -10.64 5.90 7.70
CA ARG A 26 -11.03 7.22 7.18
C ARG A 26 -10.51 8.35 8.07
N ASN A 27 -10.70 8.25 9.39
CA ASN A 27 -10.26 9.27 10.33
C ASN A 27 -8.73 9.43 10.33
N VAL A 28 -8.00 8.32 10.29
CA VAL A 28 -6.54 8.34 10.20
C VAL A 28 -6.06 8.87 8.84
N LEU A 29 -6.80 8.66 7.76
CA LEU A 29 -6.46 9.17 6.43
C LEU A 29 -6.53 10.71 6.34
N PHE A 30 -7.55 11.31 6.95
CA PHE A 30 -7.74 12.77 6.93
C PHE A 30 -6.97 13.52 8.02
N THR A 31 -6.35 12.82 8.96
CA THR A 31 -5.54 13.47 10.02
C THR A 31 -4.17 13.89 9.47
N GLU A 32 -3.89 15.19 9.47
CA GLU A 32 -2.71 15.75 8.79
C GLU A 32 -1.40 15.57 9.57
N ASN A 33 -1.45 15.74 10.90
CA ASN A 33 -0.39 15.41 11.84
C ASN A 33 -0.72 14.10 12.55
N ARG A 34 -0.10 13.01 12.11
CA ARG A 34 -0.35 11.67 12.64
C ARG A 34 0.61 11.33 13.76
N ASP A 35 0.06 11.02 14.92
CA ASP A 35 0.77 10.39 16.01
C ASP A 35 1.35 9.02 15.63
N PRO A 36 2.39 8.54 16.33
CA PRO A 36 2.96 7.20 16.11
C PRO A 36 1.90 6.09 16.13
N ASP A 37 0.94 6.17 17.05
CA ASP A 37 -0.18 5.23 17.14
C ASP A 37 -1.11 5.27 15.93
N GLN A 38 -1.37 6.46 15.37
CA GLN A 38 -2.20 6.59 14.18
C GLN A 38 -1.49 6.06 12.93
N LYS A 39 -0.17 6.23 12.84
CA LYS A 39 0.66 5.61 11.81
C LYS A 39 0.62 4.07 11.88
N LEU A 40 0.65 3.51 13.09
CA LEU A 40 0.48 2.08 13.30
C LEU A 40 -0.92 1.61 12.89
N LYS A 41 -1.97 2.34 13.27
CA LYS A 41 -3.35 2.03 12.86
C LYS A 41 -3.52 2.07 11.34
N LEU A 42 -2.92 3.04 10.65
CA LEU A 42 -2.89 3.10 9.18
C LEU A 42 -2.25 1.84 8.60
N MET A 43 -1.06 1.50 9.08
CA MET A 43 -0.33 0.31 8.62
C MET A 43 -1.14 -0.96 8.84
N LEU A 44 -1.70 -1.14 10.04
CA LEU A 44 -2.49 -2.31 10.42
C LEU A 44 -3.79 -2.41 9.63
N SER A 45 -4.38 -1.29 9.22
CA SER A 45 -5.61 -1.29 8.41
C SER A 45 -5.34 -1.65 6.94
N MET A 46 -4.20 -1.26 6.38
CA MET A 46 -3.85 -1.56 4.99
C MET A 46 -3.20 -2.93 4.83
N ALA A 47 -2.56 -3.47 5.87
CA ALA A 47 -1.87 -4.75 5.78
C ALA A 47 -2.77 -5.95 5.42
N PRO A 48 -3.97 -6.13 6.00
CA PRO A 48 -4.85 -7.26 5.70
C PRO A 48 -5.23 -7.40 4.21
N PRO A 49 -5.75 -6.38 3.51
CA PRO A 49 -6.09 -6.54 2.10
C PRO A 49 -4.86 -6.83 1.24
N LEU A 50 -3.70 -6.24 1.56
CA LEU A 50 -2.44 -6.50 0.84
C LEU A 50 -1.92 -7.92 1.07
N LEU A 51 -1.98 -8.42 2.31
CA LEU A 51 -1.66 -9.80 2.65
C LEU A 51 -2.55 -10.78 1.88
N VAL A 52 -3.86 -10.51 1.81
CA VAL A 52 -4.78 -11.34 1.03
C VAL A 52 -4.37 -11.36 -0.45
N GLY A 53 -4.06 -10.21 -1.05
CA GLY A 53 -3.60 -10.14 -2.45
C GLY A 53 -2.35 -10.99 -2.73
N ILE A 54 -1.35 -10.93 -1.84
CA ILE A 54 -0.11 -11.70 -1.95
C ILE A 54 -0.37 -13.19 -1.75
N THR A 55 -1.15 -13.58 -0.74
CA THR A 55 -1.49 -14.98 -0.50
C THR A 55 -2.27 -15.58 -1.68
N LEU A 56 -3.21 -14.85 -2.26
CA LEU A 56 -3.93 -15.28 -3.47
C LEU A 56 -2.97 -15.53 -4.63
N ARG A 57 -1.97 -14.66 -4.83
CA ARG A 57 -0.92 -14.91 -5.84
C ARG A 57 -0.18 -16.23 -5.59
N LEU A 58 0.14 -16.54 -4.34
CA LEU A 58 0.87 -17.77 -3.98
C LEU A 58 0.02 -19.03 -4.18
N VAL A 59 -1.30 -18.94 -4.04
CA VAL A 59 -2.22 -20.07 -4.24
C VAL A 59 -2.28 -20.53 -5.71
N GLY A 60 -2.12 -19.62 -6.68
CA GLY A 60 -2.04 -20.06 -8.07
C GLY A 60 -1.95 -18.98 -9.14
N TYR A 61 -1.60 -19.43 -10.35
CA TYR A 61 -1.46 -18.61 -11.55
C TYR A 61 -2.66 -17.71 -11.90
N PRO A 62 -3.94 -18.13 -11.77
CA PRO A 62 -5.06 -17.26 -12.15
C PRO A 62 -5.13 -15.98 -11.32
N TYR A 63 -4.60 -15.97 -10.09
CA TYR A 63 -4.74 -14.84 -9.15
C TYR A 63 -3.55 -13.88 -9.13
N ARG A 64 -2.59 -13.99 -10.06
CA ARG A 64 -1.41 -13.10 -10.10
C ARG A 64 -1.77 -11.61 -10.19
N PHE A 65 -2.94 -11.27 -10.70
CA PHE A 65 -3.43 -9.89 -10.79
C PHE A 65 -3.80 -9.29 -9.42
N ALA A 66 -4.02 -10.11 -8.39
CA ALA A 66 -4.40 -9.65 -7.06
C ALA A 66 -3.22 -9.13 -6.24
N ASP A 67 -1.99 -9.37 -6.69
CA ASP A 67 -0.79 -8.89 -6.01
C ASP A 67 -0.61 -7.38 -6.21
N LEU A 68 -0.78 -6.66 -5.10
CA LEU A 68 -0.60 -5.23 -4.95
C LEU A 68 0.52 -4.94 -3.92
N SER A 69 1.46 -5.85 -3.71
CA SER A 69 2.55 -5.71 -2.74
C SER A 69 3.36 -4.44 -2.93
N LEU A 70 3.81 -4.17 -4.16
CA LEU A 70 4.60 -2.98 -4.49
C LEU A 70 3.78 -1.70 -4.44
N GLU A 71 2.61 -1.68 -5.09
CA GLU A 71 1.72 -0.51 -5.11
C GLU A 71 1.21 -0.17 -3.71
N GLY A 72 0.84 -1.19 -2.94
CA GLY A 72 0.38 -1.08 -1.56
C GLY A 72 1.47 -0.60 -0.62
N ALA A 73 2.69 -1.13 -0.74
CA ALA A 73 3.83 -0.66 0.05
C ALA A 73 4.19 0.79 -0.30
N PHE A 74 4.19 1.13 -1.58
CA PHE A 74 4.41 2.51 -2.04
C PHE A 74 3.36 3.47 -1.46
N LEU A 75 2.07 3.12 -1.54
CA LEU A 75 0.98 3.92 -0.96
C LEU A 75 1.09 4.02 0.57
N LEU A 76 1.47 2.93 1.25
CA LEU A 76 1.76 2.95 2.69
C LEU A 76 2.88 3.92 3.04
N GLY A 77 3.91 4.01 2.20
CA GLY A 77 4.97 5.01 2.30
C GLY A 77 4.44 6.42 2.08
N LEU A 78 3.69 6.63 1.01
CA LEU A 78 3.14 7.93 0.64
C LEU A 78 2.17 8.47 1.71
N LEU A 79 1.36 7.60 2.31
CA LEU A 79 0.36 7.94 3.32
C LEU A 79 0.90 7.92 4.76
N GLY A 80 1.89 7.07 5.05
CA GLY A 80 2.41 6.82 6.41
C GLY A 80 3.79 7.45 6.68
N GLY A 81 4.53 7.82 5.64
CA GLY A 81 5.85 8.44 5.70
C GLY A 81 7.01 7.43 5.68
N ARG A 82 8.23 7.95 5.84
CA ARG A 82 9.51 7.22 5.63
C ARG A 82 9.70 5.96 6.45
N VAL A 83 9.08 5.86 7.62
CA VAL A 83 9.22 4.69 8.51
C VAL A 83 8.12 3.67 8.27
N VAL A 84 6.89 4.15 8.04
CA VAL A 84 5.71 3.27 7.88
C VAL A 84 5.75 2.52 6.55
N GLY A 85 6.22 3.15 5.47
CA GLY A 85 6.32 2.50 4.17
C GLY A 85 7.21 1.24 4.19
N PRO A 86 8.48 1.35 4.61
CA PRO A 86 9.39 0.20 4.67
C PRO A 86 8.92 -0.91 5.60
N LEU A 87 8.44 -0.55 6.80
CA LEU A 87 7.92 -1.51 7.78
C LEU A 87 6.64 -2.18 7.29
N GLY A 88 5.72 -1.41 6.71
CA GLY A 88 4.49 -1.93 6.11
C GLY A 88 4.79 -2.88 4.96
N GLY A 89 5.70 -2.50 4.06
CA GLY A 89 6.19 -3.35 2.97
C GLY A 89 6.82 -4.65 3.45
N ALA A 90 7.60 -4.59 4.54
CA ALA A 90 8.19 -5.77 5.17
C ALA A 90 7.13 -6.70 5.76
N ILE A 91 6.13 -6.15 6.45
CA ILE A 91 5.06 -6.93 7.10
C ILE A 91 4.16 -7.61 6.05
N VAL A 92 3.75 -6.90 5.00
CA VAL A 92 2.83 -7.48 4.00
C VAL A 92 3.50 -8.57 3.18
N THR A 93 4.82 -8.59 3.06
CA THR A 93 5.56 -9.58 2.28
C THR A 93 5.93 -10.84 3.06
N LEU A 94 5.53 -10.97 4.33
CA LEU A 94 5.76 -12.18 5.14
C LEU A 94 5.29 -13.48 4.44
N PRO A 95 4.10 -13.56 3.81
CA PRO A 95 3.70 -14.77 3.10
C PRO A 95 4.62 -15.12 1.93
N ALA A 96 5.15 -14.11 1.22
CA ALA A 96 6.08 -14.30 0.11
C ALA A 96 7.43 -14.82 0.61
N LEU A 97 7.91 -14.34 1.76
CA LEU A 97 9.11 -14.88 2.40
C LEU A 97 8.95 -16.35 2.82
N LEU A 98 7.78 -16.71 3.36
CA LEU A 98 7.47 -18.11 3.69
C LEU A 98 7.43 -19.00 2.44
N ALA A 99 7.09 -18.44 1.28
CA ALA A 99 7.18 -19.10 -0.03
C ALA A 99 8.56 -19.02 -0.69
N HIS A 100 9.61 -18.64 0.06
CA HIS A 100 11.00 -18.52 -0.39
C HIS A 100 11.26 -17.43 -1.45
N GLU A 101 10.40 -16.42 -1.53
CA GLU A 101 10.60 -15.25 -2.39
C GLU A 101 11.35 -14.14 -1.65
N TRP A 102 12.65 -14.34 -1.43
CA TRP A 102 13.48 -13.47 -0.59
C TRP A 102 13.56 -12.01 -1.07
N LEU A 103 13.47 -11.77 -2.37
CA LEU A 103 13.53 -10.43 -2.97
C LEU A 103 12.23 -9.63 -2.80
N ALA A 104 11.12 -10.27 -2.44
CA ALA A 104 9.83 -9.60 -2.27
C ALA A 104 9.89 -8.54 -1.16
N MET A 105 10.51 -8.88 -0.02
CA MET A 105 10.59 -8.00 1.14
C MET A 105 11.48 -6.76 0.89
N PRO A 106 12.73 -6.88 0.41
CA PRO A 106 13.53 -5.72 0.05
C PRO A 106 12.87 -4.84 -1.01
N ALA A 107 12.22 -5.43 -2.01
CA ALA A 107 11.55 -4.68 -3.08
C ALA A 107 10.35 -3.89 -2.54
N ALA A 108 9.48 -4.51 -1.74
CA ALA A 108 8.34 -3.83 -1.13
C ALA A 108 8.78 -2.76 -0.12
N SER A 109 9.78 -3.06 0.72
CA SER A 109 10.32 -2.07 1.66
C SER A 109 10.96 -0.89 0.94
N ALA A 110 11.67 -1.11 -0.17
CA ALA A 110 12.21 -0.05 -1.01
C ALA A 110 11.11 0.79 -1.66
N ALA A 111 10.06 0.16 -2.20
CA ALA A 111 8.90 0.86 -2.75
C ALA A 111 8.21 1.75 -1.69
N GLY A 112 8.03 1.21 -0.48
CA GLY A 112 7.49 1.97 0.64
C GLY A 112 8.42 3.08 1.11
N LEU A 113 9.74 2.88 1.09
CA LEU A 113 10.69 3.95 1.37
C LEU A 113 10.53 5.08 0.35
N LEU A 114 10.49 4.77 -0.94
CA LEU A 114 10.34 5.75 -2.01
C LEU A 114 9.07 6.58 -1.84
N GLY A 115 7.92 5.95 -1.57
CA GLY A 115 6.68 6.67 -1.27
C GLY A 115 6.82 7.61 -0.07
N GLY A 116 7.49 7.14 0.99
CA GLY A 116 7.76 7.96 2.18
C GLY A 116 8.75 9.10 1.94
N LEU A 117 9.75 8.92 1.07
CA LEU A 117 10.69 9.95 0.66
C LEU A 117 9.98 11.04 -0.15
N ILE A 118 9.13 10.66 -1.11
CA ILE A 118 8.32 11.58 -1.92
C ILE A 118 7.44 12.43 -1.02
N ARG A 119 6.74 11.80 -0.06
CA ARG A 119 5.93 12.53 0.91
C ARG A 119 6.72 13.60 1.66
N GLN A 120 7.98 13.32 2.02
CA GLN A 120 8.80 14.29 2.74
C GLN A 120 9.42 15.36 1.83
N ALA A 121 9.63 15.06 0.54
CA ALA A 121 10.17 16.01 -0.41
C ALA A 121 9.16 17.12 -0.77
N ILE A 122 7.86 16.83 -0.66
CA ILE A 122 6.79 17.75 -1.04
C ILE A 122 6.37 18.62 0.16
N PRO A 123 6.48 19.97 0.07
CA PRO A 123 6.12 20.87 1.16
C PRO A 123 4.62 20.91 1.44
N ASN A 124 3.80 20.93 0.39
CA ASN A 124 2.34 20.92 0.49
C ASN A 124 1.81 19.52 0.16
N LYS A 125 1.28 18.83 1.18
CA LYS A 125 0.83 17.44 1.04
C LYS A 125 -0.33 17.29 0.04
N GLU A 126 -1.08 18.34 -0.23
CA GLU A 126 -2.17 18.32 -1.22
C GLU A 126 -1.64 18.17 -2.65
N ASP A 127 -0.41 18.63 -2.94
CA ASP A 127 0.21 18.50 -4.26
C ASP A 127 0.43 17.03 -4.66
N ILE A 128 0.51 16.12 -3.68
CA ILE A 128 0.61 14.67 -3.90
C ILE A 128 -0.60 14.12 -4.65
N TRP A 129 -1.77 14.73 -4.45
CA TRP A 129 -3.05 14.28 -5.00
C TRP A 129 -3.42 15.01 -6.29
N ASN A 130 -2.56 15.92 -6.75
CA ASN A 130 -2.84 16.75 -7.89
C ASN A 130 -2.38 16.07 -9.20
N PHE A 131 -3.28 15.30 -9.79
CA PHE A 131 -2.99 14.48 -10.98
C PHE A 131 -3.45 15.10 -12.31
N GLY A 132 -3.91 16.36 -12.32
CA GLY A 132 -4.51 16.99 -13.50
C GLY A 132 -3.82 18.29 -13.94
N PRO A 133 -3.92 18.68 -15.22
CA PRO A 133 -3.43 19.98 -15.71
C PRO A 133 -4.40 21.15 -15.42
N PHE A 134 -5.48 20.93 -14.65
CA PHE A 134 -6.61 21.87 -14.50
C PHE A 134 -6.89 22.31 -13.05
N THR A 135 -5.93 22.16 -12.15
CA THR A 135 -5.99 22.71 -10.79
C THR A 135 -5.22 24.02 -10.69
#